data_AF-A0A6I4I6P6-F1
#
_entry.id   AF-A0A6I4I6P6-F1
#
_cell.length_a   1.000
_cell.length_b   1.000
_cell.length_c   1.000
_cell.angle_alpha   90.00
_cell.angle_beta   90.00
_cell.angle_gamma   90.00
#
_symmetry.space_group_name_H-M   'P 1'
#
loop_
_entity.id
_entity.type
_entity.pdbx_description
1 polymer ?
#
loop_
_entity_poly.entity_id
_entity_poly.type
_entity_poly.pdbx_seq_one_letter_code
_entity_poly.pdbx_strand_id
1 'polypeptide(L)'
;MKYLYICFLLLAYSAKAQQTTYTALISKADSLYQAKDYKASAWAYSAAFKSNKWQGLINDRYNAACAWALANYTDSAFTNLQRVVYVGGYHNYQHITQVTDLASLYSDKRWPKLLKRVKLNELEAEKKLNKPLVIELTGIYNDDQSYRLKLDSVGRKYAAILKK
;
A
#
# COMPACT_ATOMS: atom_id res chain seq x y z
N MET A 1 -5.48 36.54 35.78
CA MET A 1 -6.00 36.63 34.40
C MET A 1 -4.90 36.81 33.35
N LYS A 2 -3.93 37.75 33.51
CA LYS A 2 -2.81 37.93 32.55
C LYS A 2 -1.89 36.71 32.38
N TYR A 3 -1.64 35.97 33.47
CA TYR A 3 -0.78 34.77 33.44
C TYR A 3 -1.46 33.52 32.89
N LEU A 4 -2.79 33.51 32.75
CA LEU A 4 -3.54 32.37 32.20
C LEU A 4 -3.37 32.27 30.68
N TYR A 5 -3.22 33.41 30.00
CA TYR A 5 -2.97 33.47 28.55
C TYR A 5 -1.55 33.07 28.16
N ILE A 6 -0.57 33.25 29.05
CA ILE A 6 0.85 32.90 28.80
C ILE A 6 1.05 31.38 28.80
N CYS A 7 0.32 30.62 29.63
CA CYS A 7 0.33 29.15 29.61
C CYS A 7 -0.29 28.56 28.33
N PHE A 8 -1.29 29.22 27.74
CA PHE A 8 -1.95 28.72 26.53
C PHE A 8 -1.09 28.90 25.26
N LEU A 9 -0.21 29.92 25.25
CA LEU A 9 0.75 30.17 24.17
C LEU A 9 1.96 29.23 24.19
N LEU A 10 2.35 28.70 25.35
CA LEU A 10 3.46 27.74 25.48
C LEU A 10 3.07 26.30 25.12
N LEU A 11 1.80 25.92 25.25
CA LEU A 11 1.29 24.60 24.86
C LEU A 11 1.15 24.42 23.34
N ALA A 12 1.03 25.51 22.57
CA ALA A 12 0.92 25.47 21.12
C ALA A 12 2.27 25.21 20.41
N TYR A 13 3.41 25.47 21.07
CA TYR A 13 4.74 25.25 20.48
C TYR A 13 5.22 23.79 20.59
N SER A 14 4.70 23.00 21.51
CA SER A 14 5.11 21.59 21.72
C SER A 14 4.37 20.60 20.82
N ALA A 15 3.36 21.04 20.06
CA ALA A 15 2.55 20.16 19.22
C ALA A 15 3.22 19.76 17.89
N LYS A 16 4.39 20.32 17.57
CA LYS A 16 5.18 19.89 16.41
C LYS A 16 6.41 19.10 16.87
N ALA A 17 6.44 17.85 16.41
CA ALA A 17 7.62 17.01 16.21
C ALA A 17 8.20 16.28 17.44
N GLN A 18 7.63 15.11 17.72
CA GLN A 18 8.45 13.97 18.13
C GLN A 18 8.38 12.90 17.04
N GLN A 19 9.08 13.18 15.93
CA GLN A 19 9.29 12.18 14.90
C GLN A 19 10.19 11.09 15.50
N THR A 20 9.64 9.89 15.68
CA THR A 20 10.44 8.75 16.14
C THR A 20 11.50 8.40 15.09
N THR A 21 12.60 7.78 15.53
CA THR A 21 13.63 7.25 14.60
C THR A 21 13.00 6.35 13.53
N TYR A 22 11.98 5.56 13.91
CA TYR A 22 11.21 4.73 12.98
C TYR A 22 10.56 5.58 11.88
N THR A 23 9.72 6.55 12.26
CA THR A 23 8.96 7.35 11.29
C THR A 23 9.90 8.19 10.41
N ALA A 24 11.02 8.71 10.94
CA ALA A 24 12.02 9.41 10.13
C ALA A 24 12.67 8.48 9.07
N LEU A 25 12.98 7.24 9.44
CA LEU A 25 13.55 6.25 8.52
C LEU A 25 12.53 5.77 7.47
N ILE A 26 11.25 5.65 7.82
CA ILE A 26 10.18 5.39 6.85
C ILE A 26 10.08 6.53 5.84
N SER A 27 9.98 7.79 6.28
CA SER A 27 9.91 8.93 5.37
C SER A 27 11.14 9.02 4.44
N LYS A 28 12.32 8.67 4.95
CA LYS A 28 13.54 8.55 4.14
C LYS A 28 13.41 7.43 3.11
N ALA A 29 12.93 6.25 3.52
CA ALA A 29 12.73 5.11 2.63
C ALA A 29 11.76 5.43 1.49
N ASP A 30 10.64 6.08 1.82
CA ASP A 30 9.64 6.53 0.84
C ASP A 30 10.25 7.52 -0.16
N SER A 31 11.03 8.50 0.34
CA SER A 31 11.71 9.48 -0.52
C SER A 31 12.70 8.83 -1.49
N LEU A 32 13.48 7.86 -1.01
CA LEU A 32 14.41 7.09 -1.83
C LEU A 32 13.68 6.21 -2.86
N TYR A 33 12.51 5.68 -2.49
CA TYR A 33 11.66 4.91 -3.39
C TYR A 33 11.19 5.77 -4.57
N GLN A 34 10.71 6.99 -4.29
CA GLN A 34 10.28 7.94 -5.32
C GLN A 34 11.45 8.37 -6.22
N ALA A 35 12.65 8.49 -5.65
CA ALA A 35 13.88 8.74 -6.40
C ALA A 35 14.38 7.51 -7.20
N LYS A 36 13.69 6.37 -7.13
CA LYS A 36 14.04 5.09 -7.75
C LYS A 36 15.36 4.48 -7.25
N ASP A 37 15.89 4.96 -6.13
CA ASP A 37 16.98 4.30 -5.42
C ASP A 37 16.40 3.19 -4.54
N TYR A 38 15.93 2.12 -5.20
CA TYR A 38 15.21 1.03 -4.55
C TYR A 38 16.08 0.29 -3.54
N LYS A 39 17.40 0.17 -3.80
CA LYS A 39 18.32 -0.46 -2.86
C LYS A 39 18.46 0.38 -1.60
N ALA A 40 18.71 1.68 -1.70
CA ALA A 40 18.81 2.53 -0.52
C ALA A 40 17.48 2.64 0.22
N SER A 41 16.36 2.71 -0.50
CA SER A 41 15.01 2.67 0.06
C SER A 41 14.79 1.40 0.90
N ALA A 42 15.12 0.25 0.35
CA ALA A 42 14.98 -1.04 1.02
C ALA A 42 15.83 -1.14 2.30
N TRP A 43 17.07 -0.63 2.26
CA TRP A 43 17.92 -0.53 3.45
C TRP A 43 17.35 0.43 4.50
N ALA A 44 16.77 1.56 4.09
CA ALA A 44 16.14 2.50 5.01
C ALA A 44 14.92 1.89 5.70
N TYR A 45 14.08 1.12 5.00
CA TYR A 45 13.00 0.35 5.62
C TYR A 45 13.55 -0.67 6.64
N SER A 46 14.58 -1.43 6.29
CA SER A 46 15.20 -2.39 7.22
C SER A 46 15.78 -1.70 8.45
N ALA A 47 16.38 -0.51 8.29
CA ALA A 47 16.85 0.30 9.41
C ALA A 47 15.68 0.78 10.29
N ALA A 48 14.56 1.20 9.69
CA ALA A 48 13.35 1.57 10.41
C ALA A 48 12.88 0.40 11.27
N PHE A 49 12.72 -0.79 10.68
CA PHE A 49 12.31 -1.98 11.41
C PHE A 49 13.29 -2.31 12.54
N LYS A 50 14.60 -2.28 12.27
CA LYS A 50 15.62 -2.53 13.30
C LYS A 50 15.51 -1.56 14.47
N SER A 51 15.29 -0.26 14.21
CA SER A 51 15.11 0.76 15.25
C SER A 51 13.86 0.52 16.12
N ASN A 52 12.89 -0.23 15.59
CA ASN A 52 11.65 -0.60 16.27
C ASN A 52 11.61 -2.10 16.62
N LYS A 53 12.74 -2.67 17.07
CA LYS A 53 12.85 -4.09 17.50
C LYS A 53 12.36 -5.08 16.44
N TRP A 54 12.67 -4.80 15.18
CA TRP A 54 12.20 -5.53 13.99
C TRP A 54 10.69 -5.56 13.79
N GLN A 55 9.95 -4.68 14.48
CA GLN A 55 8.54 -4.41 14.24
C GLN A 55 8.36 -3.31 13.19
N GLY A 56 7.18 -3.24 12.61
CA GLY A 56 6.86 -2.29 11.56
C GLY A 56 5.45 -2.49 11.06
N LEU A 57 4.82 -1.41 10.61
CA LEU A 57 3.46 -1.42 10.09
C LEU A 57 3.38 -2.33 8.85
N ILE A 58 2.22 -2.94 8.64
CA ILE A 58 2.02 -3.86 7.51
C ILE A 58 2.22 -3.15 6.17
N ASN A 59 1.78 -1.90 6.04
CA ASN A 59 2.00 -1.11 4.84
C ASN A 59 3.49 -0.82 4.59
N ASP A 60 4.23 -0.46 5.63
CA ASP A 60 5.68 -0.24 5.52
C ASP A 60 6.41 -1.52 5.09
N ARG A 61 5.96 -2.68 5.59
CA ARG A 61 6.51 -3.98 5.14
C ARG A 61 6.15 -4.29 3.69
N TYR A 62 4.96 -3.92 3.25
CA TYR A 62 4.58 -4.09 1.85
C TYR A 62 5.46 -3.23 0.94
N ASN A 63 5.65 -1.96 1.28
CA ASN A 63 6.54 -1.06 0.53
C ASN A 63 8.00 -1.55 0.56
N ALA A 64 8.47 -2.02 1.72
CA ALA A 64 9.79 -2.63 1.83
C ALA A 64 9.94 -3.88 0.94
N ALA A 65 8.90 -4.71 0.83
CA ALA A 65 8.92 -5.85 -0.07
C ALA A 65 9.07 -5.42 -1.54
N CYS A 66 8.31 -4.40 -1.97
CA CYS A 66 8.44 -3.82 -3.30
C CYS A 66 9.86 -3.27 -3.54
N ALA A 67 10.40 -2.50 -2.58
CA ALA A 67 11.75 -1.94 -2.69
C ALA A 67 12.81 -3.04 -2.79
N TRP A 68 12.72 -4.10 -1.98
CA TRP A 68 13.62 -5.25 -2.06
C TRP A 68 13.50 -6.02 -3.39
N ALA A 69 12.28 -6.20 -3.90
CA ALA A 69 12.04 -6.90 -5.17
C ALA A 69 12.58 -6.12 -6.37
N LEU A 70 12.37 -4.80 -6.41
CA LEU A 70 12.94 -3.89 -7.42
C LEU A 70 14.46 -3.79 -7.32
N ALA A 71 15.03 -3.97 -6.12
CA ALA A 71 16.47 -4.05 -5.92
C ALA A 71 17.05 -5.46 -6.17
N ASN A 72 16.25 -6.43 -6.67
CA ASN A 72 16.63 -7.82 -6.94
C ASN A 72 17.12 -8.62 -5.72
N TYR A 73 16.62 -8.31 -4.53
CA TYR A 73 16.87 -9.07 -3.30
C TYR A 73 15.64 -9.92 -2.94
N THR A 74 15.48 -11.04 -3.65
CA THR A 74 14.32 -11.94 -3.58
C THR A 74 14.01 -12.40 -2.15
N ASP A 75 15.01 -12.80 -1.37
CA ASP A 75 14.79 -13.32 -0.01
C ASP A 75 14.30 -12.26 0.99
N SER A 76 14.83 -11.04 0.90
CA SER A 76 14.39 -9.92 1.73
C SER A 76 12.98 -9.47 1.36
N ALA A 77 12.63 -9.52 0.07
CA ALA A 77 11.27 -9.26 -0.40
C ALA A 77 10.29 -10.28 0.17
N PHE A 78 10.58 -11.59 0.05
CA PHE A 78 9.73 -12.64 0.60
C PHE A 78 9.60 -12.58 2.13
N THR A 79 10.68 -12.24 2.84
CA THR A 79 10.63 -12.06 4.30
C THR A 79 9.58 -11.03 4.71
N ASN A 80 9.51 -9.92 3.98
CA ASN A 80 8.52 -8.87 4.24
C ASN A 80 7.12 -9.27 3.77
N LEU A 81 6.97 -9.82 2.56
CA LEU A 81 5.68 -10.30 2.05
C LEU A 81 5.05 -11.37 2.94
N GLN A 82 5.85 -12.29 3.50
CA GLN A 82 5.33 -13.28 4.43
C GLN A 82 4.73 -12.63 5.67
N ARG A 83 5.35 -11.58 6.23
CA ARG A 83 4.75 -10.85 7.35
C ARG A 83 3.45 -10.15 6.93
N VAL A 84 3.42 -9.53 5.75
CA VAL A 84 2.22 -8.88 5.21
C VAL A 84 1.07 -9.88 5.04
N VAL A 85 1.35 -11.07 4.48
CA VAL A 85 0.33 -12.07 4.16
C VAL A 85 -0.08 -12.90 5.37
N TYR A 86 0.86 -13.37 6.18
CA TYR A 86 0.57 -14.28 7.29
C TYR A 86 0.17 -13.56 8.59
N VAL A 87 0.79 -12.42 8.88
CA VAL A 87 0.49 -11.63 10.09
C VAL A 87 -0.52 -10.54 9.78
N GLY A 88 -0.32 -9.81 8.69
CA GLY A 88 -1.21 -8.71 8.29
C GLY A 88 -2.52 -9.14 7.64
N GLY A 89 -2.68 -10.42 7.28
CA GLY A 89 -3.90 -10.93 6.68
C GLY A 89 -4.20 -10.34 5.30
N TYR A 90 -3.15 -9.94 4.55
CA TYR A 90 -3.31 -9.38 3.22
C TYR A 90 -4.09 -10.33 2.30
N HIS A 91 -5.13 -9.83 1.66
CA HIS A 91 -6.14 -10.63 0.98
C HIS A 91 -6.52 -10.13 -0.41
N ASN A 92 -5.92 -9.06 -0.92
CA ASN A 92 -6.24 -8.56 -2.26
C ASN A 92 -5.46 -9.36 -3.33
N TYR A 93 -6.03 -10.49 -3.76
CA TYR A 93 -5.39 -11.38 -4.72
C TYR A 93 -5.17 -10.72 -6.09
N GLN A 94 -6.16 -9.96 -6.55
CA GLN A 94 -6.07 -9.26 -7.83
C GLN A 94 -4.92 -8.26 -7.85
N HIS A 95 -4.75 -7.48 -6.79
CA HIS A 95 -3.67 -6.48 -6.73
C HIS A 95 -2.28 -7.14 -6.73
N ILE A 96 -2.02 -8.11 -5.84
CA ILE A 96 -0.66 -8.67 -5.69
C ILE A 96 -0.16 -9.39 -6.95
N THR A 97 -1.06 -9.86 -7.82
CA THR A 97 -0.72 -10.54 -9.07
C THR A 97 -0.49 -9.59 -10.25
N GLN A 98 -0.76 -8.28 -10.07
CA GLN A 98 -0.63 -7.25 -11.11
C GLN A 98 0.42 -6.19 -10.77
N VAL A 99 0.91 -6.14 -9.53
CA VAL A 99 1.92 -5.17 -9.09
C VAL A 99 3.27 -5.46 -9.73
N THR A 100 3.69 -4.57 -10.61
CA THR A 100 4.94 -4.64 -11.37
C THR A 100 6.18 -4.66 -10.49
N ASP A 101 6.13 -4.01 -9.33
CA ASP A 101 7.26 -3.91 -8.40
C ASP A 101 7.65 -5.28 -7.81
N LEU A 102 6.73 -6.26 -7.87
CA LEU A 102 6.95 -7.63 -7.40
C LEU A 102 7.20 -8.61 -8.56
N ALA A 103 7.26 -8.15 -9.81
CA ALA A 103 7.33 -9.02 -10.98
C ALA A 103 8.54 -9.97 -10.95
N SER A 104 9.67 -9.54 -10.40
CA SER A 104 10.88 -10.37 -10.23
C SER A 104 10.67 -11.59 -9.34
N LEU A 105 9.61 -11.59 -8.52
CA LEU A 105 9.28 -12.69 -7.61
C LEU A 105 8.36 -13.74 -8.25
N TYR A 106 7.71 -13.45 -9.39
CA TYR A 106 6.63 -14.28 -9.92
C TYR A 106 7.09 -15.69 -10.33
N SER A 107 8.34 -15.81 -10.78
CA SER A 107 8.96 -17.08 -11.15
C SER A 107 9.58 -17.84 -9.97
N ASP A 108 9.64 -17.25 -8.77
CA ASP A 108 10.18 -17.92 -7.58
C ASP A 108 9.21 -19.01 -7.09
N LYS A 109 9.74 -20.19 -6.77
CA LYS A 109 8.96 -21.34 -6.26
C LYS A 109 8.10 -21.04 -5.02
N ARG A 110 8.41 -19.99 -4.26
CA ARG A 110 7.65 -19.55 -3.08
C ARG A 110 6.41 -18.74 -3.46
N TRP A 111 6.38 -18.15 -4.65
CA TRP A 111 5.29 -17.27 -5.10
C TRP A 111 3.93 -17.97 -5.14
N PRO A 112 3.77 -19.16 -5.76
CA PRO A 112 2.47 -19.86 -5.76
C PRO A 112 1.96 -20.17 -4.34
N LYS A 113 2.86 -20.51 -3.41
CA LYS A 113 2.50 -20.77 -2.00
C LYS A 113 2.01 -19.51 -1.31
N LEU A 114 2.65 -18.36 -1.55
CA LEU A 114 2.24 -17.06 -1.02
C LEU A 114 0.84 -16.70 -1.55
N LEU A 115 0.61 -16.81 -2.87
CA LEU A 115 -0.67 -16.51 -3.51
C LEU A 115 -1.81 -17.39 -2.98
N LYS A 116 -1.54 -18.69 -2.77
CA LYS A 116 -2.52 -19.59 -2.13
C LYS A 116 -2.94 -19.07 -0.75
N ARG A 117 -2.01 -18.55 0.05
CA ARG A 117 -2.34 -17.96 1.35
C ARG A 117 -3.14 -16.66 1.21
N VAL A 118 -2.79 -15.79 0.26
CA VAL A 118 -3.58 -14.56 -0.02
C VAL A 118 -5.01 -14.92 -0.39
N LYS A 119 -5.22 -15.92 -1.26
CA LYS A 119 -6.56 -16.38 -1.64
C LYS A 119 -7.35 -16.92 -0.44
N LEU A 120 -6.69 -17.66 0.47
CA LEU A 120 -7.34 -18.09 1.71
C LEU A 120 -7.74 -16.89 2.59
N ASN A 121 -6.86 -15.89 2.75
CA ASN A 121 -7.19 -14.68 3.50
C ASN A 121 -8.39 -13.93 2.88
N GLU A 122 -8.50 -13.91 1.54
CA GLU A 122 -9.64 -13.34 0.80
C GLU A 122 -10.95 -14.04 1.14
N LEU A 123 -10.96 -15.38 1.08
CA LEU A 123 -12.12 -16.17 1.45
C LEU A 123 -12.52 -15.95 2.92
N GLU A 124 -11.57 -15.85 3.84
CA GLU A 124 -11.85 -15.56 5.25
C GLU A 124 -12.39 -14.14 5.49
N ALA A 125 -11.89 -13.15 4.75
CA ALA A 125 -12.41 -11.78 4.80
C ALA A 125 -13.84 -11.73 4.24
N GLU A 126 -14.09 -12.43 3.13
CA GLU A 126 -15.38 -12.50 2.46
C GLU A 126 -16.49 -13.16 3.28
N LYS A 127 -16.18 -14.15 4.13
CA LYS A 127 -17.16 -14.78 5.03
C LYS A 127 -17.82 -13.79 5.98
N LYS A 128 -17.15 -12.67 6.26
CA LYS A 128 -17.65 -11.62 7.16
C LYS A 128 -18.57 -10.62 6.45
N LEU A 129 -18.69 -10.71 5.12
CA LEU A 129 -19.48 -9.78 4.34
C LEU A 129 -20.95 -10.21 4.25
N ASN A 130 -21.84 -9.23 4.23
CA ASN A 130 -23.24 -9.43 3.83
C ASN A 130 -23.27 -9.67 2.31
N LYS A 131 -23.32 -10.94 1.89
CA LYS A 131 -23.27 -11.35 0.49
C LYS A 131 -24.37 -10.71 -0.38
N PRO A 132 -25.64 -10.64 0.05
CA PRO A 132 -26.66 -9.87 -0.65
C PRO A 132 -26.25 -8.41 -0.93
N LEU A 133 -25.73 -7.71 0.08
CA LEU A 133 -25.31 -6.32 -0.07
C LEU A 133 -24.12 -6.17 -1.02
N VAL A 134 -23.16 -7.10 -1.00
CA VAL A 134 -22.04 -7.11 -1.95
C VAL A 134 -22.55 -7.22 -3.39
N ILE A 135 -23.54 -8.08 -3.65
CA ILE A 135 -24.14 -8.24 -4.98
C ILE A 135 -24.82 -6.95 -5.42
N GLU A 136 -25.62 -6.33 -4.54
CA GLU A 136 -26.31 -5.07 -4.82
C GLU A 136 -25.33 -3.93 -5.15
N LEU A 137 -24.33 -3.71 -4.29
CA LEU A 137 -23.32 -2.68 -4.50
C LEU A 137 -22.48 -2.92 -5.77
N THR A 138 -22.18 -4.18 -6.09
CA THR A 138 -21.47 -4.55 -7.32
C THR A 138 -22.33 -4.24 -8.55
N GLY A 139 -23.63 -4.51 -8.49
CA GLY A 139 -24.59 -4.14 -9.54
C GLY A 139 -24.62 -2.63 -9.77
N ILE A 140 -24.85 -1.85 -8.71
CA ILE A 140 -24.88 -0.38 -8.76
C ILE A 140 -23.57 0.18 -9.34
N TYR A 141 -22.42 -0.33 -8.89
CA TYR A 141 -21.12 0.09 -9.40
C TYR A 141 -20.97 -0.19 -10.89
N ASN A 142 -21.27 -1.41 -11.33
CA ASN A 142 -21.15 -1.80 -12.74
C ASN A 142 -22.06 -0.97 -13.63
N ASP A 143 -23.30 -0.72 -13.19
CA ASP A 143 -24.26 0.11 -13.92
C ASP A 143 -23.72 1.54 -14.06
N ASP A 144 -23.30 2.19 -12.96
CA ASP A 144 -22.72 3.54 -12.97
C ASP A 144 -21.49 3.63 -13.90
N GLN A 145 -20.52 2.71 -13.75
CA GLN A 145 -19.32 2.72 -14.57
C GLN A 145 -19.62 2.49 -16.06
N SER A 146 -20.60 1.65 -16.38
CA SER A 146 -21.00 1.41 -17.78
C SER A 146 -21.52 2.69 -18.45
N TYR A 147 -22.30 3.50 -17.73
CA TYR A 147 -22.83 4.77 -18.25
C TYR A 147 -21.72 5.82 -18.39
N ARG A 148 -20.77 5.90 -17.46
CA ARG A 148 -19.60 6.80 -17.57
C ARG A 148 -18.76 6.50 -18.80
N LEU A 149 -18.45 5.22 -19.05
CA LEU A 149 -17.69 4.81 -20.23
C LEU A 149 -18.41 5.16 -21.55
N LYS A 150 -19.74 4.99 -21.57
CA LYS A 150 -20.57 5.40 -22.72
C LYS A 150 -20.53 6.92 -22.92
N LEU A 151 -20.74 7.71 -21.87
CA LEU A 151 -20.68 9.18 -21.94
C LEU A 151 -19.31 9.68 -22.42
N ASP A 152 -18.23 9.12 -21.88
CA ASP A 152 -16.86 9.41 -22.31
C ASP A 152 -16.64 9.14 -23.81
N SER A 153 -17.16 8.01 -24.30
CA SER A 153 -17.06 7.66 -25.72
C SER A 153 -17.82 8.65 -26.61
N VAL A 154 -19.00 9.10 -26.17
CA VAL A 154 -19.81 10.11 -26.86
C VAL A 154 -19.10 11.47 -26.86
N GLY A 155 -18.57 11.90 -25.72
CA GLY A 155 -17.81 13.14 -25.58
C GLY A 155 -16.60 13.17 -26.51
N ARG A 156 -15.81 12.08 -26.57
CA ARG A 156 -14.69 11.96 -27.51
C ARG A 156 -15.13 12.05 -28.97
N LYS A 157 -16.25 11.42 -29.33
CA LYS A 157 -16.80 11.47 -30.70
C LYS A 157 -17.18 12.90 -31.10
N TYR A 158 -17.88 13.64 -30.25
CA TYR A 158 -18.27 15.03 -30.54
C TYR A 158 -17.08 16.00 -30.52
N ALA A 159 -16.14 15.83 -29.58
CA ALA A 159 -14.91 16.62 -29.56
C ALA A 159 -14.05 16.43 -30.82
N ALA A 160 -14.06 15.24 -31.43
CA ALA A 160 -13.38 14.98 -32.69
C ALA A 160 -14.08 15.63 -33.91
N ILE A 161 -15.40 15.80 -33.85
CA ILE A 161 -16.18 16.49 -34.89
C ILE A 161 -15.94 18.00 -34.86
N LEU A 162 -15.88 18.61 -33.68
CA LEU A 162 -15.68 20.06 -33.49
C LEU A 162 -14.24 20.54 -33.78
N LYS A 163 -13.29 19.61 -33.97
CA LYS A 163 -11.89 19.91 -34.34
C LYS A 163 -11.63 19.80 -35.85
N LYS A 164 -12.66 19.53 -36.66
CA LYS A 164 -12.62 19.58 -38.13
C LYS A 164 -13.32 20.84 -38.62
#